data_AF-A0A4Q3L6B2-F1
#
_entry.id   AF-A0A4Q3L6B2-F1
#
_cell.length_a   1.000
_cell.length_b   1.000
_cell.length_c   1.000
_cell.angle_alpha   90.00
_cell.angle_beta   90.00
_cell.angle_gamma   90.00
#
_symmetry.space_group_name_H-M   'P 1'
#
loop_
_entity.id
_entity.type
_entity.pdbx_description
1 polymer ?
#
loop_
_entity_poly.entity_id
_entity_poly.type
_entity_poly.pdbx_seq_one_letter_code
_entity_poly.pdbx_strand_id
1 'polypeptide(L)'
;MADGAQRPQSRVALAASVAFAILIAGVGSIGWRWYSYVTAGATPYDEVGIEVNRYLPEPLRAWGCNRIKERFPRAVPPYGCQPGQV
;
A
#
# COMPACT_ATOMS: atom_id res chain seq x y z
N MET A 1 5.23 13.93 -49.18
CA MET A 1 5.24 14.93 -48.09
C MET A 1 3.98 14.73 -47.26
N ALA A 2 4.04 13.97 -46.16
CA ALA A 2 2.96 13.85 -45.20
C ALA A 2 3.55 13.46 -43.84
N ASP A 3 4.17 14.43 -43.16
CA ASP A 3 4.87 14.23 -41.89
C ASP A 3 4.41 15.26 -40.83
N GLY A 4 3.09 15.55 -40.79
CA GLY A 4 2.57 16.73 -40.08
C GLY A 4 1.50 16.49 -39.01
N ALA A 5 0.69 15.42 -39.08
CA ALA A 5 -0.57 15.38 -38.30
C ALA A 5 -0.52 14.56 -37.00
N GLN A 6 0.60 13.90 -36.66
CA GLN A 6 0.63 12.86 -35.60
C GLN A 6 1.31 13.28 -34.27
N ARG A 7 1.70 14.56 -34.06
CA ARG A 7 2.62 14.93 -32.96
C ARG A 7 2.06 15.35 -31.58
N PRO A 8 0.84 15.92 -31.41
CA PRO A 8 0.36 16.31 -30.07
C PRO A 8 -0.27 15.14 -29.29
N GLN A 9 -0.97 14.23 -29.98
CA GLN A 9 -1.69 13.11 -29.35
C GLN A 9 -0.76 12.05 -28.74
N SER A 10 0.43 11.81 -29.33
CA SER A 10 1.40 10.82 -28.86
C SER A 10 2.07 11.21 -27.53
N ARG A 11 2.37 12.50 -27.30
CA ARG A 11 3.03 12.95 -26.05
C ARG A 11 2.08 12.91 -24.86
N VAL A 12 0.82 13.30 -25.06
CA VAL A 12 -0.22 13.24 -24.01
C VAL A 12 -0.55 11.79 -23.68
N ALA A 13 -0.70 10.92 -24.69
CA ALA A 13 -0.94 9.50 -24.46
C ALA A 13 0.23 8.81 -23.74
N LEU A 14 1.48 9.15 -24.10
CA LEU A 14 2.67 8.66 -23.42
C LEU A 14 2.73 9.14 -21.97
N ALA A 15 2.50 10.43 -21.73
CA ALA A 15 2.50 11.00 -20.37
C ALA A 15 1.41 10.35 -19.50
N ALA A 16 0.20 10.16 -20.03
CA ALA A 16 -0.88 9.48 -19.33
C ALA A 16 -0.53 8.01 -19.01
N SER A 17 0.06 7.30 -19.97
CA SER A 17 0.52 5.91 -19.78
C SER A 17 1.60 5.81 -18.71
N VAL A 18 2.57 6.73 -18.73
CA VAL A 18 3.64 6.79 -17.71
C VAL A 18 3.07 7.13 -16.34
N ALA A 19 2.19 8.12 -16.23
CA ALA A 19 1.54 8.46 -14.97
C ALA A 19 0.74 7.28 -14.40
N PHE A 20 0.00 6.57 -15.26
CA PHE A 20 -0.74 5.37 -14.87
C PHE A 20 0.19 4.24 -14.42
N ALA A 21 1.30 4.00 -15.13
CA ALA A 21 2.31 3.02 -14.73
C ALA A 21 2.94 3.36 -13.37
N ILE A 22 3.24 4.63 -13.11
CA ILE A 22 3.74 5.11 -11.81
C ILE A 22 2.71 4.87 -10.71
N LEU A 23 1.43 5.17 -10.96
CA LEU A 23 0.35 4.93 -10.00
C LEU A 23 0.24 3.44 -9.66
N ILE A 24 0.25 2.56 -10.66
CA ILE A 24 0.22 1.10 -10.44
C ILE A 24 1.45 0.66 -9.64
N ALA A 25 2.64 1.10 -10.02
CA ALA A 25 3.87 0.76 -9.33
C ALA A 25 3.85 1.23 -7.87
N GLY A 26 3.37 2.45 -7.61
CA GLY A 26 3.25 3.01 -6.26
C GLY A 26 2.25 2.24 -5.40
N VAL A 27 1.02 2.04 -5.89
CA VAL A 27 -0.01 1.28 -5.17
C VAL A 27 0.43 -0.16 -4.94
N GLY A 28 1.00 -0.81 -5.95
CA GLY A 28 1.54 -2.17 -5.85
C GLY A 28 2.65 -2.28 -4.81
N SER A 29 3.57 -1.31 -4.78
CA SER A 29 4.69 -1.31 -3.83
C SER A 29 4.21 -1.09 -2.39
N ILE A 30 3.31 -0.13 -2.15
CA ILE A 30 2.75 0.14 -0.82
C ILE A 30 1.91 -1.05 -0.34
N GLY A 31 1.04 -1.59 -1.22
CA GLY A 31 0.22 -2.75 -0.93
C GLY A 31 1.05 -3.99 -0.61
N TRP A 32 2.10 -4.25 -1.38
CA TRP A 32 3.03 -5.36 -1.12
C TRP A 32 3.78 -5.19 0.20
N ARG A 33 4.26 -3.98 0.51
CA ARG A 33 4.96 -3.68 1.77
C ARG A 33 4.05 -3.92 2.97
N TRP A 34 2.81 -3.43 2.92
CA TRP A 34 1.80 -3.67 3.96
C TRP A 34 1.46 -5.15 4.10
N TYR A 35 1.20 -5.82 2.98
CA TYR A 35 0.87 -7.25 2.99
C TYR A 35 2.02 -8.08 3.59
N SER A 36 3.25 -7.78 3.21
CA SER A 36 4.45 -8.42 3.76
C SER A 36 4.60 -8.14 5.25
N TYR A 37 4.33 -6.92 5.71
CA TYR A 37 4.34 -6.56 7.13
C TYR A 37 3.37 -7.45 7.93
N VAL A 38 2.10 -7.52 7.53
CA VAL A 38 1.07 -8.24 8.31
C VAL A 38 1.22 -9.76 8.22
N THR A 39 1.69 -10.30 7.09
CA THR A 39 1.76 -11.76 6.87
C THR A 39 3.12 -12.39 7.12
N ALA A 40 4.22 -11.68 6.89
CA ALA A 40 5.58 -12.25 6.91
C ALA A 40 6.62 -11.41 7.70
N GLY A 41 6.29 -10.21 8.16
CA GLY A 41 7.23 -9.31 8.87
C GLY A 41 7.84 -9.95 10.13
N ALA A 42 9.11 -9.67 10.42
CA ALA A 42 9.82 -10.28 11.56
C ALA A 42 9.38 -9.77 12.93
N THR A 43 8.73 -8.59 12.97
CA THR A 43 8.33 -7.88 14.19
C THR A 43 6.99 -7.17 13.94
N PRO A 44 6.13 -6.99 14.97
CA PRO A 44 4.92 -6.18 14.85
C PRO A 44 5.23 -4.67 14.80
N TYR A 45 6.46 -4.26 15.12
CA TYR A 45 6.88 -2.86 15.31
C TYR A 45 7.65 -2.29 14.11
N ASP A 46 7.16 -2.55 12.89
CA ASP A 46 7.66 -1.92 11.66
C ASP A 46 6.91 -0.61 11.43
N GLU A 47 7.59 0.53 11.57
CA GLU A 47 6.97 1.86 11.54
C GLU A 47 6.20 2.14 10.25
N VAL A 48 6.74 1.71 9.09
CA VAL A 48 6.08 1.91 7.80
C VAL A 48 4.84 1.04 7.68
N GLY A 49 4.92 -0.22 8.10
CA GLY A 49 3.80 -1.16 8.11
C GLY A 49 2.66 -0.69 9.01
N ILE A 50 3.01 -0.18 10.20
CA ILE A 50 2.06 0.42 11.15
C ILE A 50 1.36 1.61 10.51
N GLU A 51 2.13 2.53 9.93
CA GLU A 51 1.61 3.76 9.32
C GLU A 51 0.64 3.45 8.18
N VAL A 52 0.97 2.45 7.34
CA VAL A 52 0.07 2.05 6.27
C VAL A 52 -1.19 1.40 6.85
N ASN A 53 -1.05 0.43 7.76
CA ASN A 53 -2.20 -0.31 8.29
C ASN A 53 -3.21 0.60 9.00
N ARG A 54 -2.74 1.58 9.78
CA ARG A 54 -3.64 2.47 10.56
C ARG A 54 -4.52 3.37 9.68
N TYR A 55 -4.05 3.71 8.48
CA TYR A 55 -4.78 4.55 7.52
C TYR A 55 -5.64 3.77 6.53
N LEU A 56 -5.52 2.44 6.49
CA LEU A 56 -6.40 1.64 5.65
C LEU A 56 -7.84 1.69 6.15
N PRO A 57 -8.83 1.50 5.25
CA PRO A 57 -10.22 1.32 5.64
C PRO A 57 -10.38 0.22 6.69
N GLU A 58 -11.34 0.43 7.60
CA GLU A 58 -11.57 -0.42 8.77
C GLU A 58 -11.52 -1.93 8.48
N PRO A 59 -12.16 -2.48 7.42
CA PRO A 59 -12.10 -3.92 7.17
C PRO A 59 -10.67 -4.44 6.92
N LEU A 60 -9.85 -3.69 6.20
CA LEU A 60 -8.47 -4.06 5.89
C LEU A 60 -7.56 -3.87 7.11
N ARG A 61 -7.75 -2.76 7.84
CA ARG A 61 -7.03 -2.48 9.08
C ARG A 61 -7.29 -3.57 10.12
N ALA A 62 -8.55 -3.94 10.33
CA ALA A 62 -8.96 -4.99 11.26
C ALA A 62 -8.37 -6.35 10.88
N TRP A 63 -8.42 -6.70 9.59
CA TRP A 63 -7.80 -7.92 9.09
C TRP A 63 -6.28 -7.94 9.34
N GLY A 64 -5.59 -6.83 9.04
CA GLY A 64 -4.15 -6.70 9.28
C GLY A 64 -3.80 -6.83 10.77
N CYS A 65 -4.56 -6.17 11.65
CA CYS A 65 -4.39 -6.27 13.09
C CYS A 65 -4.60 -7.70 13.62
N ASN A 66 -5.59 -8.42 13.07
CA ASN A 66 -5.81 -9.83 13.43
C ASN A 66 -4.63 -10.71 13.01
N ARG A 67 -4.07 -10.52 11.80
CA ARG A 67 -2.87 -11.23 11.35
C ARG A 67 -1.66 -10.97 12.24
N ILE A 68 -1.44 -9.71 12.63
CA ILE A 68 -0.36 -9.35 13.55
C ILE A 68 -0.56 -10.02 14.91
N LYS A 69 -1.78 -10.00 15.44
CA LYS A 69 -2.11 -10.62 16.74
C LYS A 69 -1.91 -12.14 16.71
N GLU A 70 -2.30 -12.82 15.63
CA GLU A 70 -2.06 -14.25 15.45
C GLU A 70 -0.57 -14.59 15.50
N ARG A 71 0.27 -13.76 14.86
CA ARG A 71 1.72 -14.00 14.74
C ARG A 71 2.50 -13.58 15.98
N PHE A 72 2.01 -12.57 16.70
CA PHE A 72 2.67 -11.98 17.86
C PHE A 72 1.72 -11.90 19.08
N PRO A 73 1.25 -13.04 19.62
CA PRO A 73 0.16 -13.08 20.62
C PRO A 73 0.52 -12.45 21.97
N ARG A 74 1.81 -12.22 22.24
CA ARG A 74 2.32 -11.62 23.47
C ARG A 74 2.87 -10.20 23.29
N ALA A 75 2.81 -9.67 22.07
CA ALA A 75 3.24 -8.31 21.81
C ALA A 75 2.18 -7.31 22.28
N VAL A 76 2.62 -6.12 22.68
CA VAL A 76 1.72 -4.99 22.86
C VAL A 76 1.19 -4.60 21.47
N PRO A 77 -0.13 -4.44 21.27
CA PRO A 77 -0.66 -4.11 19.95
C PRO A 77 -0.08 -2.80 19.43
N PRO A 78 0.39 -2.75 18.16
CA PRO A 78 0.90 -1.53 17.56
C PRO A 78 -0.23 -0.49 17.43
N TYR A 79 0.16 0.77 17.24
CA TYR A 79 -0.78 1.87 17.05
C TYR A 79 -1.71 1.60 15.85
N GLY A 80 -3.01 1.84 16.01
CA GLY A 80 -4.02 1.48 15.01
C GLY A 80 -4.53 0.04 15.13
N CYS A 81 -4.02 -0.75 16.09
CA CYS A 81 -4.50 -2.10 16.41
C CYS A 81 -4.92 -2.28 17.88
N GLN A 82 -4.94 -1.20 18.66
CA GLN A 82 -5.36 -1.24 20.07
C GLN A 82 -6.89 -1.24 20.18
N PRO A 83 -7.47 -1.69 21.31
CA PRO A 83 -8.91 -1.56 21.56
C PRO A 83 -9.39 -0.13 21.35
N GLY A 84 -10.46 0.05 20.56
CA GLY A 84 -11.01 1.36 20.22
C GLY A 84 -10.27 2.11 19.10
N GLN A 85 -9.23 1.54 18.51
CA GLN A 85 -8.53 2.09 17.34
C GLN A 85 -8.77 1.29 16.06
N VAL A 86 -9.35 0.10 16.16
CA VAL A 86 -9.76 -0.74 15.03
C VAL A 86 -11.23 -0.55 14.80
#